data_AF-A0A087T125-F1
#
_entry.id   AF-A0A087T125-F1
#
_cell.length_a   1.000
_cell.length_b   1.000
_cell.length_c   1.000
_cell.angle_alpha   90.00
_cell.angle_beta   90.00
_cell.angle_gamma   90.00
#
_symmetry.space_group_name_H-M   'P 1'
#
loop_
_entity.id
_entity.type
_entity.pdbx_description
1 polymer ?
#
loop_
_entity_poly.entity_id
_entity_poly.type
_entity_poly.pdbx_seq_one_letter_code
_entity_poly.pdbx_strand_id
1 'polypeptide(L)'
;MFIRSISKIDDVKMEYSVQMTLREQWRDERMQFDDIGGQVRYLTLTDPDKIWKPDLFFSNEKEGHFHNIIMPNVLLRIYPNGDVLYSIRISLVLSCPMDLKYYPLDKQTCSITMVSYGYTTEDLVFLWKKEEPVQLVKTLHLPRFTLEAFLTDYCTSRTNTGEYSCLKVDLLFKREFSYYLIQIYIPCCMLVIVSWVSFWLDPNAIPARVSLGVTTLL
;
A
#
# COMPACT_ATOMS: atom_id res chain seq x y z
N MET A 1 -4.69 -0.70 -11.97
CA MET A 1 -3.52 -0.51 -11.08
C MET A 1 -2.73 -1.81 -10.96
N PHE A 2 -1.39 -1.77 -10.97
CA PHE A 2 -0.55 -2.95 -10.74
C PHE A 2 0.44 -2.70 -9.59
N ILE A 3 0.27 -3.37 -8.47
CA ILE A 3 1.16 -3.26 -7.30
C ILE A 3 2.39 -4.13 -7.53
N ARG A 4 3.57 -3.52 -7.60
CA ARG A 4 4.86 -4.18 -7.86
C ARG A 4 5.51 -4.67 -6.59
N SER A 5 5.47 -3.86 -5.54
CA SER A 5 6.01 -4.23 -4.23
C SER A 5 5.43 -3.35 -3.13
N ILE A 6 5.48 -3.89 -1.91
CA ILE A 6 5.19 -3.18 -0.68
C ILE A 6 6.43 -3.44 0.19
N SER A 7 7.16 -2.40 0.57
CA SER A 7 8.51 -2.56 1.13
C SER A 7 8.55 -2.30 2.62
N LYS A 8 8.11 -1.11 3.05
CA LYS A 8 8.20 -0.66 4.43
C LYS A 8 6.80 -0.45 4.98
N ILE A 9 6.47 -1.07 6.11
CA ILE A 9 5.28 -0.77 6.92
C ILE A 9 5.82 -0.31 8.27
N ASP A 10 5.60 0.96 8.60
CA ASP A 10 6.15 1.63 9.79
C ASP A 10 5.02 1.94 10.77
N ASP A 11 4.99 1.17 11.86
CA ASP A 11 4.02 1.24 12.94
C ASP A 11 4.25 2.44 13.88
N VAL A 12 5.44 3.06 13.85
CA VAL A 12 5.72 4.29 14.62
C VAL A 12 5.25 5.52 13.85
N LYS A 13 5.57 5.60 12.56
CA LYS A 13 5.17 6.72 11.69
C LYS A 13 3.75 6.59 11.11
N MET A 14 3.09 5.46 11.33
CA MET A 14 1.75 5.17 10.80
C MET A 14 1.70 5.36 9.28
N GLU A 15 2.63 4.70 8.57
CA GLU A 15 2.78 4.82 7.12
C GLU A 15 3.29 3.53 6.48
N TYR A 16 3.10 3.42 5.17
CA TYR A 16 3.64 2.32 4.39
C TYR A 16 4.11 2.78 3.01
N SER A 17 5.10 2.08 2.46
CA SER A 17 5.69 2.36 1.16
C SER A 17 5.24 1.33 0.14
N VAL A 18 4.65 1.82 -0.96
CA VAL A 18 4.17 1.00 -2.07
C VAL A 18 4.81 1.45 -3.37
N GLN A 19 5.23 0.50 -4.18
CA GLN A 19 5.62 0.74 -5.56
C GLN A 19 4.57 0.14 -6.49
N MET A 20 4.05 0.95 -7.41
CA MET A 20 3.01 0.51 -8.32
C MET A 20 3.15 1.11 -9.71
N THR A 21 2.41 0.51 -10.64
CA THR A 21 2.16 1.05 -11.97
C THR A 21 0.72 1.49 -12.02
N LEU A 22 0.52 2.80 -12.06
CA LEU A 22 -0.79 3.40 -12.25
C LEU A 22 -1.09 3.40 -13.75
N ARG A 23 -2.32 3.02 -14.12
CA ARG A 23 -2.80 3.02 -15.50
C ARG A 23 -4.15 3.70 -15.51
N GLU A 24 -4.26 4.70 -16.38
CA GLU A 24 -5.45 5.50 -16.59
C GLU A 24 -5.84 5.38 -18.06
N GLN A 25 -7.14 5.31 -18.30
CA GLN A 25 -7.69 5.28 -19.64
C GLN A 25 -8.88 6.22 -19.70
N TRP A 26 -8.87 7.09 -20.70
CA TRP A 26 -9.99 7.98 -21.00
C TRP A 26 -10.12 8.12 -22.52
N ARG A 27 -11.21 8.72 -22.98
CA ARG A 27 -11.45 8.99 -24.39
C ARG A 27 -11.38 10.50 -24.64
N ASP A 28 -10.56 10.91 -25.60
CA ASP A 28 -10.45 12.29 -26.06
C ASP A 28 -10.73 12.34 -27.57
N GLU A 29 -11.86 12.93 -27.94
CA GLU A 29 -12.30 13.02 -29.35
C GLU A 29 -11.33 13.84 -30.22
N ARG A 30 -10.58 14.77 -29.63
CA ARG A 30 -9.59 15.60 -30.35
C ARG A 30 -8.38 14.80 -30.82
N MET A 31 -8.18 13.61 -30.25
CA MET A 31 -7.03 12.74 -30.52
C MET A 31 -7.38 11.61 -31.51
N GLN A 32 -8.56 11.64 -32.14
CA GLN A 32 -8.93 10.67 -33.17
C GLN A 32 -8.09 10.86 -34.43
N PHE A 33 -7.68 9.74 -35.03
CA PHE A 33 -6.89 9.73 -36.26
C PHE A 33 -7.27 8.53 -37.12
N ASP A 34 -7.05 8.65 -38.44
CA ASP A 34 -7.29 7.56 -39.38
C ASP A 34 -6.22 6.46 -39.24
N ASP A 35 -6.66 5.21 -39.08
CA ASP A 35 -5.78 4.06 -38.85
C ASP A 35 -5.13 3.50 -40.13
N ILE A 36 -5.37 4.17 -41.27
CA ILE A 36 -4.86 3.80 -42.60
C ILE A 36 -5.29 2.36 -42.94
N GLY A 37 -6.57 2.05 -42.74
CA GLY A 37 -7.13 0.72 -42.99
C GLY A 37 -6.62 -0.35 -42.02
N GLY A 38 -6.42 0.02 -40.75
CA GLY A 38 -6.00 -0.89 -39.68
C GLY A 38 -4.50 -1.16 -39.58
N GLN A 39 -3.65 -0.43 -40.32
CA GLN A 39 -2.20 -0.58 -40.26
C GLN A 39 -1.62 0.00 -38.96
N VAL A 40 -2.21 1.08 -38.44
CA VAL A 40 -1.74 1.74 -37.23
C VAL A 40 -2.61 1.35 -36.04
N ARG A 41 -2.08 0.51 -35.14
CA ARG A 41 -2.81 0.08 -33.93
C ARG A 41 -2.90 1.16 -32.86
N TYR A 42 -1.84 1.94 -32.70
CA TYR A 42 -1.75 3.05 -31.73
C TYR A 42 -0.55 3.93 -32.07
N LEU A 43 -0.63 5.21 -31.68
CA LEU A 43 0.49 6.14 -31.67
C LEU A 43 1.10 6.18 -30.27
N THR A 44 2.43 6.10 -30.17
CA THR A 44 3.13 6.31 -28.88
C THR A 44 3.70 7.71 -28.87
N LEU A 45 3.25 8.53 -27.90
CA LEU A 45 3.72 9.91 -27.78
C LEU A 45 5.00 9.93 -26.93
N THR A 46 6.03 10.59 -27.45
CA THR A 46 7.32 10.73 -26.76
C THR A 46 7.29 11.79 -25.66
N ASP A 47 6.45 12.81 -25.85
CA ASP A 47 6.30 13.94 -24.94
C ASP A 47 4.89 13.88 -24.31
N PRO A 48 4.76 13.33 -23.09
CA PRO A 48 3.47 13.18 -22.45
C PRO A 48 2.85 14.53 -22.08
N ASP A 49 3.62 15.62 -21.94
CA ASP A 49 3.17 16.89 -21.38
C ASP A 49 2.34 17.74 -22.34
N LYS A 50 2.34 17.38 -23.63
CA LYS A 50 1.56 18.07 -24.68
C LYS A 50 0.08 17.75 -24.69
N ILE A 51 -0.36 16.80 -23.88
CA ILE A 51 -1.76 16.39 -23.82
C ILE A 51 -2.34 16.58 -22.42
N TRP A 52 -3.64 16.86 -22.38
CA TRP A 52 -4.40 16.89 -21.14
C TRP A 52 -4.42 15.51 -20.49
N LYS A 53 -4.28 15.47 -19.17
CA LYS A 53 -4.31 14.26 -18.34
C LYS A 53 -5.19 14.53 -17.12
N PRO A 54 -5.94 13.55 -16.60
CA PRO A 54 -6.67 13.69 -15.36
C PRO A 54 -5.74 14.11 -14.20
N ASP A 55 -6.24 14.93 -13.30
CA ASP A 55 -5.50 15.48 -12.15
C ASP A 55 -5.61 14.58 -10.91
N LEU A 56 -5.39 13.28 -11.10
CA LEU A 56 -5.43 12.31 -10.02
C LEU A 56 -4.31 12.60 -9.02
N PHE A 57 -4.68 12.74 -7.75
CA PHE A 57 -3.74 12.82 -6.64
C PHE A 57 -4.10 11.81 -5.55
N PHE A 58 -3.13 11.50 -4.69
CA PHE A 58 -3.30 10.56 -3.59
C PHE A 58 -3.57 11.35 -2.31
N SER A 59 -4.79 11.25 -1.76
CA SER A 59 -5.19 12.10 -0.63
C SER A 59 -4.46 11.78 0.67
N ASN A 60 -3.95 10.55 0.81
CA ASN A 60 -3.18 10.09 1.96
C ASN A 60 -1.68 9.97 1.67
N GLU A 61 -1.19 10.62 0.62
CA GLU A 61 0.25 10.67 0.31
C GLU A 61 1.01 11.60 1.26
N LYS A 62 2.17 11.10 1.71
CA LYS A 62 3.15 11.86 2.49
C LYS A 62 4.39 12.18 1.66
N GLU A 63 4.80 11.24 0.81
CA GLU A 63 5.94 11.39 -0.09
C GLU A 63 5.71 10.57 -1.37
N GLY A 64 6.02 11.17 -2.53
CA GLY A 64 5.87 10.56 -3.84
C GLY A 64 7.13 10.68 -4.67
N HIS A 65 7.46 9.61 -5.39
CA HIS A 65 8.63 9.55 -6.27
C HIS A 65 8.28 8.97 -7.64
N PHE A 66 8.54 9.76 -8.68
CA PHE A 66 8.45 9.34 -10.07
C PHE A 66 9.73 8.65 -10.52
N HIS A 67 9.61 7.48 -11.13
CA HIS A 67 10.78 6.73 -11.62
C HIS A 67 11.21 7.28 -12.98
N ASN A 68 12.43 7.82 -13.08
CA ASN A 68 12.94 8.52 -14.25
C ASN A 68 14.30 8.03 -14.77
N ILE A 69 14.80 6.89 -14.28
CA ILE A 69 16.12 6.34 -14.66
C ILE A 69 15.94 5.09 -15.53
N ILE A 70 16.56 4.97 -16.70
CA ILE A 70 17.40 5.97 -17.41
C ILE A 70 16.54 7.04 -18.13
N MET A 71 15.26 6.74 -18.36
CA MET A 71 14.26 7.63 -18.95
C MET A 71 13.01 7.62 -18.06
N PRO A 72 12.14 8.65 -18.14
CA PRO A 72 10.83 8.65 -17.48
C PRO A 72 10.05 7.35 -17.75
N ASN A 73 9.63 6.66 -16.69
CA ASN A 73 8.83 5.44 -16.78
C ASN A 73 7.35 5.77 -17.06
N VAL A 74 7.12 6.48 -18.17
CA VAL A 74 5.82 6.93 -18.65
C VAL A 74 5.57 6.31 -20.01
N LEU A 75 4.37 5.79 -20.20
CA LEU A 75 3.88 5.30 -21.47
C LEU A 75 2.56 6.00 -21.78
N LEU A 76 2.50 6.65 -22.93
CA LEU A 76 1.28 7.24 -23.46
C LEU A 76 0.97 6.65 -24.83
N ARG A 77 -0.18 5.99 -24.96
CA ARG A 77 -0.67 5.44 -26.23
C ARG A 77 -2.01 6.04 -26.59
N ILE A 78 -2.13 6.46 -27.84
CA ILE A 78 -3.37 6.98 -28.41
C ILE A 78 -3.86 5.97 -29.44
N TYR A 79 -5.10 5.52 -29.29
CA TYR A 79 -5.77 4.61 -30.21
C TYR A 79 -6.58 5.40 -31.26
N PRO A 80 -6.84 4.81 -32.45
CA PRO A 80 -7.52 5.52 -33.55
C PRO A 80 -8.89 6.09 -33.18
N ASN A 81 -9.61 5.43 -32.26
CA ASN A 81 -10.92 5.83 -31.76
C ASN A 81 -10.89 7.00 -30.75
N GLY A 82 -9.71 7.54 -30.46
CA GLY A 82 -9.49 8.61 -29.49
C GLY A 82 -9.28 8.12 -28.05
N ASP A 83 -9.22 6.81 -27.80
CA ASP A 83 -8.87 6.32 -26.47
C ASP A 83 -7.40 6.60 -26.18
N VAL A 84 -7.12 7.11 -24.99
CA VAL A 84 -5.79 7.40 -24.50
C VAL A 84 -5.50 6.49 -23.31
N LEU A 85 -4.38 5.76 -23.39
CA LEU A 85 -3.85 4.95 -22.30
C LEU A 85 -2.60 5.64 -21.75
N TYR A 86 -2.67 6.07 -20.50
CA TYR A 86 -1.55 6.59 -19.74
C TYR A 86 -1.11 5.57 -18.70
N SER A 87 0.18 5.30 -18.62
CA SER A 87 0.75 4.37 -17.65
C SER A 87 2.02 4.96 -17.07
N ILE A 88 2.10 5.03 -15.74
CA ILE A 88 3.25 5.57 -15.03
C ILE A 88 3.66 4.66 -13.88
N ARG A 89 4.97 4.55 -13.64
CA ARG A 89 5.52 3.89 -12.46
C ARG A 89 5.80 4.92 -11.36
N ILE A 90 5.20 4.70 -10.19
CA ILE A 90 5.36 5.56 -9.01
C ILE A 90 5.70 4.75 -7.77
N SER A 91 6.46 5.36 -6.88
CA SER A 91 6.62 4.91 -5.50
C SER A 91 6.01 5.94 -4.58
N LEU A 92 5.16 5.50 -3.66
CA LEU A 92 4.46 6.37 -2.71
C LEU A 92 4.72 5.90 -1.28
N VAL A 93 4.84 6.86 -0.37
CA VAL A 93 4.68 6.67 1.07
C VAL A 93 3.31 7.20 1.44
N LEU A 94 2.44 6.31 1.90
CA LEU A 94 1.05 6.59 2.21
C LEU A 94 0.81 6.50 3.71
N SER A 95 0.01 7.41 4.25
CA SER A 95 -0.44 7.33 5.64
C SER A 95 -1.39 6.15 5.83
N CYS A 96 -1.15 5.38 6.90
CA CYS A 96 -1.99 4.30 7.36
C CYS A 96 -2.09 4.36 8.89
N PRO A 97 -3.18 4.95 9.44
CA PRO A 97 -3.42 4.91 10.88
C PRO A 97 -3.74 3.48 11.31
N MET A 98 -2.88 2.90 12.15
CA MET A 98 -2.99 1.51 12.61
C MET A 98 -3.62 1.43 14.01
N ASP A 99 -4.45 0.41 14.25
CA ASP A 99 -4.95 0.09 15.59
C ASP A 99 -4.07 -1.00 16.22
N LEU A 100 -3.21 -0.59 17.15
CA LEU A 100 -2.23 -1.46 17.80
C LEU A 100 -2.73 -2.10 19.11
N LYS A 101 -4.04 -2.03 19.40
CA LYS A 101 -4.61 -2.60 20.64
C LYS A 101 -4.28 -4.07 20.86
N TYR A 102 -4.20 -4.85 19.78
CA TYR A 102 -3.91 -6.29 19.82
C TYR A 102 -2.48 -6.63 19.39
N TYR A 103 -1.54 -5.67 19.42
CA TYR A 103 -0.16 -5.93 19.04
C TYR A 103 0.47 -7.08 19.87
N PRO A 104 1.18 -8.04 19.25
CA PRO A 104 1.50 -8.21 17.82
C PRO A 104 0.55 -9.16 17.06
N LEU A 105 -0.62 -9.49 17.62
CA LEU A 105 -1.68 -10.33 17.05
C LEU A 105 -2.76 -9.48 16.35
N ASP A 106 -2.34 -8.42 15.68
CA ASP A 106 -3.18 -7.42 15.05
C ASP A 106 -3.34 -7.64 13.55
N LYS A 107 -4.42 -7.07 13.01
CA LYS A 107 -4.67 -6.90 11.57
C LYS A 107 -4.83 -5.42 11.29
N GLN A 108 -4.25 -4.97 10.18
CA GLN A 108 -4.24 -3.56 9.79
C GLN A 108 -4.85 -3.40 8.40
N THR A 109 -5.67 -2.37 8.23
CA THR A 109 -6.23 -2.00 6.93
C THR A 109 -5.60 -0.69 6.49
N CYS A 110 -4.78 -0.76 5.45
CA CYS A 110 -4.13 0.42 4.87
C CYS A 110 -4.69 0.73 3.50
N SER A 111 -5.17 1.95 3.31
CA SER A 111 -5.85 2.36 2.08
C SER A 111 -4.91 3.07 1.11
N ILE A 112 -5.16 2.93 -0.19
CA ILE A 112 -4.67 3.81 -1.24
C ILE A 112 -5.89 4.61 -1.72
N THR A 113 -5.90 5.92 -1.51
CA THR A 113 -7.04 6.78 -1.85
C THR A 113 -6.65 7.72 -2.97
N MET A 114 -7.33 7.61 -4.11
CA MET A 114 -7.10 8.40 -5.32
C MET A 114 -8.29 9.33 -5.55
N VAL A 115 -8.03 10.62 -5.70
CA VAL A 115 -9.06 11.66 -5.79
C VAL A 115 -8.70 12.63 -6.91
N SER A 116 -9.69 13.30 -7.49
CA SER A 116 -9.46 14.41 -8.43
C SER A 116 -9.22 15.69 -7.65
N TYR A 117 -8.23 16.48 -8.08
CA TYR A 117 -7.83 17.69 -7.35
C TYR A 117 -8.73 18.90 -7.64
N GLY A 118 -8.96 19.19 -8.92
CA GLY A 118 -9.63 20.38 -9.42
C GLY A 118 -10.96 20.09 -10.12
N TYR A 119 -11.17 18.90 -10.69
CA TYR A 119 -12.40 18.55 -11.40
C TYR A 119 -13.45 17.93 -10.48
N THR A 120 -14.65 18.50 -10.48
CA THR A 120 -15.77 17.96 -9.70
C THR A 120 -16.34 16.70 -10.34
N THR A 121 -17.26 16.02 -9.64
CA THR A 121 -17.99 14.86 -10.20
C THR A 121 -18.82 15.20 -11.45
N GLU A 122 -19.07 16.48 -11.74
CA GLU A 122 -19.74 16.90 -12.98
C GLU A 122 -18.79 16.86 -14.19
N ASP A 123 -17.49 17.07 -13.96
CA ASP A 123 -16.47 17.16 -15.01
C ASP A 123 -15.68 15.85 -15.18
N LEU A 124 -15.35 15.19 -14.06
CA LEU A 124 -14.48 14.02 -14.04
C LEU A 124 -14.99 12.97 -13.04
N VAL A 125 -15.21 11.75 -13.54
CA VAL A 125 -15.58 10.59 -12.72
C VAL A 125 -14.58 9.48 -12.93
N PHE A 126 -13.98 9.02 -11.84
CA PHE A 126 -13.08 7.87 -11.85
C PHE A 126 -13.86 6.56 -11.73
N LEU A 127 -13.54 5.61 -12.59
CA LEU A 127 -14.16 4.29 -12.61
C LEU A 127 -13.10 3.19 -12.57
N TRP A 128 -13.35 2.15 -11.77
CA TRP A 128 -12.52 0.96 -11.82
C TRP A 128 -12.72 0.23 -13.15
N LYS A 129 -11.62 -0.29 -13.71
CA LYS A 129 -11.70 -1.20 -14.86
C LYS A 129 -12.54 -2.42 -14.47
N LYS A 130 -13.50 -2.81 -15.33
CA LYS A 130 -14.42 -3.95 -15.08
C LYS A 130 -13.70 -5.26 -14.76
N GLU A 131 -12.58 -5.50 -15.44
CA GLU A 131 -11.77 -6.70 -15.27
C GLU A 131 -10.44 -6.35 -14.60
N GLU A 132 -10.15 -7.06 -13.50
CA GLU A 132 -8.90 -6.96 -12.74
C GLU A 132 -8.44 -5.50 -12.51
N PRO A 133 -9.24 -4.68 -11.80
CA PRO A 133 -8.90 -3.27 -11.56
C PRO A 133 -7.57 -3.11 -10.81
N VAL A 134 -7.26 -4.07 -9.93
CA VAL A 134 -6.02 -4.14 -9.18
C VAL A 134 -5.38 -5.50 -9.38
N GLN A 135 -4.13 -5.48 -9.82
CA GLN A 135 -3.30 -6.66 -10.01
C GLN A 135 -2.11 -6.57 -9.06
N LEU A 136 -1.69 -7.70 -8.51
CA LEU A 136 -0.52 -7.79 -7.63
C LEU A 136 0.55 -8.69 -8.25
N VAL A 137 1.80 -8.42 -7.91
CA VAL A 137 2.90 -9.35 -8.17
C VAL A 137 2.61 -10.68 -7.44
N LYS A 138 2.79 -11.81 -8.14
CA LYS A 138 2.52 -13.16 -7.60
C LYS A 138 3.37 -13.49 -6.36
N THR A 139 4.55 -12.90 -6.26
CA THR A 139 5.51 -13.11 -5.16
C THR A 139 5.67 -11.83 -4.35
N LEU A 140 4.60 -11.42 -3.65
CA LEU A 140 4.68 -10.34 -2.68
C LEU A 140 5.18 -10.92 -1.34
N HIS A 141 6.47 -10.73 -1.06
CA HIS A 141 7.04 -11.09 0.24
C HIS A 141 7.27 -9.84 1.09
N LEU A 142 6.64 -9.84 2.25
CA LEU A 142 6.77 -8.84 3.30
C LEU A 142 7.42 -9.51 4.52
N PRO A 143 8.44 -8.91 5.15
CA PRO A 143 9.20 -9.59 6.21
C PRO A 143 8.47 -9.70 7.55
N ARG A 144 7.59 -8.74 7.88
CA ARG A 144 6.88 -8.67 9.17
C ARG A 144 5.36 -8.77 9.05
N PHE A 145 4.85 -8.82 7.83
CA PHE A 145 3.42 -8.83 7.54
C PHE A 145 3.14 -9.79 6.40
N THR A 146 1.90 -10.22 6.30
CA THR A 146 1.33 -10.90 5.15
C THR A 146 0.13 -10.12 4.65
N LEU A 147 0.02 -9.94 3.34
CA LEU A 147 -1.17 -9.36 2.74
C LEU A 147 -2.21 -10.48 2.61
N GLU A 148 -3.29 -10.42 3.41
CA GLU A 148 -4.36 -11.43 3.38
C GLU A 148 -5.31 -11.20 2.21
N ALA A 149 -5.68 -9.95 1.97
CA ALA A 149 -6.65 -9.57 0.95
C ALA A 149 -6.49 -8.12 0.53
N PHE A 150 -7.14 -7.76 -0.57
CA PHE A 150 -7.34 -6.38 -0.97
C PHE A 150 -8.76 -6.19 -1.49
N LEU A 151 -9.33 -5.01 -1.27
CA LEU A 151 -10.68 -4.65 -1.67
C LEU A 151 -10.65 -3.32 -2.43
N THR A 152 -11.42 -3.22 -3.50
CA THR A 152 -11.60 -1.97 -4.25
C THR A 152 -12.95 -1.38 -3.91
N ASP A 153 -12.98 -0.07 -3.66
CA ASP A 153 -14.20 0.65 -3.33
C ASP A 153 -14.26 2.01 -4.05
N TYR A 154 -15.44 2.60 -4.05
CA TYR A 154 -15.72 3.95 -4.53
C TYR A 154 -15.96 4.86 -3.33
N CYS A 155 -15.53 6.10 -3.45
CA CYS A 155 -15.73 7.14 -2.43
C CYS A 155 -16.09 8.46 -3.10
N THR A 156 -16.64 9.37 -2.30
CA THR A 156 -16.87 10.76 -2.70
C THR A 156 -16.17 11.65 -1.70
N SER A 157 -15.26 12.49 -2.17
CA SER A 157 -14.59 13.49 -1.35
C SER A 157 -15.36 14.79 -1.44
N ARG A 158 -15.96 15.24 -0.34
CA ARG A 158 -16.70 16.50 -0.29
C ARG A 158 -15.85 17.56 0.40
N THR A 159 -15.61 18.66 -0.31
CA THR A 159 -14.90 19.83 0.22
C THR A 159 -15.79 21.07 0.13
N ASN A 160 -15.28 22.23 0.52
CA ASN A 160 -16.00 23.49 0.39
C ASN A 160 -16.20 23.91 -1.08
N THR A 161 -15.40 23.38 -2.01
CA THR A 161 -15.44 23.74 -3.43
C THR A 161 -16.30 22.83 -4.28
N GLY A 162 -16.69 21.65 -3.78
CA GLY A 162 -17.56 20.71 -4.50
C GLY A 162 -17.43 19.27 -4.02
N GLU A 163 -18.05 18.38 -4.78
CA GLU A 163 -17.90 16.92 -4.64
C GLU A 163 -16.95 16.40 -5.71
N TYR A 164 -16.03 15.54 -5.30
CA TYR A 164 -14.95 15.01 -6.13
C TYR A 164 -15.00 13.49 -6.14
N SER A 165 -14.81 12.91 -7.32
CA SER A 165 -14.76 11.46 -7.50
C SER A 165 -13.53 10.87 -6.81
N CYS A 166 -13.72 9.76 -6.10
CA CYS A 166 -12.67 9.09 -5.34
C CYS A 166 -12.71 7.57 -5.56
N LEU A 167 -11.52 6.98 -5.70
CA LEU A 167 -11.31 5.53 -5.76
C LEU A 167 -10.46 5.11 -4.57
N LYS A 168 -10.82 3.99 -3.95
CA LYS A 168 -10.12 3.47 -2.78
C LYS A 168 -9.70 2.02 -2.99
N VAL A 169 -8.50 1.68 -2.53
CA VAL A 169 -8.05 0.28 -2.42
C VAL A 169 -7.64 0.02 -0.99
N ASP A 170 -8.32 -0.88 -0.31
CA ASP A 170 -8.00 -1.31 1.04
C ASP A 170 -7.12 -2.54 1.00
N LEU A 171 -5.92 -2.45 1.58
CA LEU A 171 -4.97 -3.54 1.72
C LEU A 171 -5.06 -4.09 3.15
N LEU A 172 -5.43 -5.36 3.29
CA LEU A 172 -5.57 -6.02 4.58
C LEU A 172 -4.29 -6.76 4.93
N PHE A 173 -3.53 -6.21 5.88
CA PHE A 173 -2.30 -6.79 6.38
C PHE A 173 -2.54 -7.54 7.69
N LYS A 174 -1.93 -8.72 7.80
CA LYS A 174 -1.81 -9.45 9.06
C LYS A 174 -0.35 -9.46 9.49
N ARG A 175 -0.09 -9.21 10.77
CA ARG A 175 1.27 -9.24 11.29
C ARG A 175 1.76 -10.69 11.45
N GLU A 176 3.02 -10.92 11.07
CA GLU A 176 3.67 -12.22 11.28
C GLU A 176 4.08 -12.37 12.75
N PHE A 177 3.44 -13.33 13.43
CA PHE A 177 3.62 -13.55 14.87
C PHE A 177 4.89 -14.34 15.22
N SER A 178 5.41 -15.13 14.27
CA SER A 178 6.53 -16.06 14.48
C SER A 178 7.76 -15.42 15.12
N TYR A 179 8.10 -14.20 14.69
CA TYR A 179 9.21 -13.43 15.25
C TYR A 179 9.00 -13.10 16.74
N TYR A 180 7.81 -12.63 17.11
CA TYR A 180 7.49 -12.27 18.49
C TYR A 180 7.45 -13.50 19.40
N LEU A 181 6.96 -14.62 18.87
CA LEU A 181 6.94 -15.89 19.60
C LEU A 181 8.36 -16.29 20.05
N ILE A 182 9.33 -16.25 19.14
CA ILE A 182 10.71 -16.69 19.42
C ILE A 182 11.47 -15.67 20.27
N GLN A 183 11.32 -14.38 20.00
CA GLN A 183 12.12 -13.35 20.67
C GLN A 183 11.54 -12.85 22.00
N ILE A 184 10.22 -12.92 22.19
CA ILE A 184 9.55 -12.36 23.37
C ILE A 184 8.88 -13.47 24.17
N TYR A 185 7.90 -14.17 23.59
CA TYR A 185 7.05 -15.08 24.35
C TYR A 185 7.82 -16.29 24.91
N ILE A 186 8.66 -16.94 24.11
CA ILE A 186 9.44 -18.11 24.57
C ILE A 186 10.41 -17.73 25.71
N PRO A 187 11.27 -16.70 25.58
CA PRO A 187 12.14 -16.27 26.68
C PRO A 187 11.36 -15.88 27.94
N CYS A 188 10.27 -15.11 27.82
CA CYS A 188 9.45 -14.73 28.97
C CYS A 188 8.84 -15.96 29.67
N CYS A 189 8.30 -16.92 28.92
CA CYS A 189 7.79 -18.16 29.49
C CYS A 189 8.90 -18.98 30.18
N MET A 190 10.10 -19.05 29.60
CA MET A 190 11.24 -19.73 30.21
C MET A 190 11.68 -19.05 31.51
N LEU A 191 11.71 -17.71 31.58
CA LEU A 191 12.01 -16.97 32.80
C LEU A 191 10.99 -17.27 33.91
N VAL A 192 9.70 -17.34 33.58
CA VAL A 192 8.65 -17.73 34.53
C VAL A 192 8.87 -19.17 35.02
N ILE A 193 9.18 -20.12 34.14
CA ILE A 193 9.48 -21.50 34.53
C ILE A 193 10.71 -21.58 35.45
N VAL A 194 11.78 -20.84 35.14
CA VAL A 194 12.99 -20.77 35.98
C VAL A 194 12.65 -20.20 37.36
N SER A 195 11.78 -19.20 37.44
CA SER A 195 11.34 -18.66 38.74
C SER A 195 10.66 -19.72 39.62
N TRP A 196 9.94 -20.68 39.03
CA TRP A 196 9.28 -21.77 39.75
C TRP A 196 10.25 -22.83 40.28
N VAL A 197 11.48 -22.90 39.77
CA VAL A 197 12.53 -23.80 40.30
C VAL A 197 12.83 -23.47 41.77
N SER A 198 12.64 -22.21 42.18
CA SER A 198 12.82 -21.79 43.58
C SER A 198 11.89 -22.48 44.58
N PHE A 199 10.77 -23.06 44.13
CA PHE A 199 9.86 -23.84 44.96
C PHE A 199 10.37 -25.26 45.26
N TRP A 200 11.28 -25.78 44.44
CA TRP A 200 11.87 -27.11 44.61
C TRP A 200 13.16 -27.12 45.43
N LEU A 201 13.69 -25.93 45.78
CA LEU A 201 14.88 -25.78 46.61
C LEU A 201 14.54 -25.92 48.10
N ASP A 202 15.49 -26.44 48.87
CA ASP A 202 15.38 -26.56 50.32
C ASP A 202 15.00 -25.19 50.95
N PRO A 203 14.01 -25.13 51.85
CA PRO A 203 13.63 -23.91 52.55
C PRO A 203 14.80 -23.17 53.23
N ASN A 204 15.83 -23.90 53.67
CA ASN A 204 17.00 -23.36 54.35
C ASN A 204 18.05 -22.78 53.39
N ALA A 205 17.93 -23.03 52.07
CA ALA A 205 18.81 -22.48 51.05
C ALA A 205 18.43 -21.03 50.68
N ILE A 206 18.32 -20.16 51.68
CA ILE A 206 17.91 -18.75 51.57
C ILE A 206 18.68 -17.97 50.49
N PRO A 207 20.05 -17.96 50.47
CA PRO A 207 20.79 -17.16 49.48
C PRO A 207 20.55 -17.64 48.04
N ALA A 208 20.36 -18.95 47.83
CA ALA A 208 20.10 -19.50 46.49
C ALA A 208 18.72 -19.07 45.98
N ARG A 209 17.69 -19.15 46.82
CA ARG A 209 16.32 -18.76 46.46
C ARG A 209 16.19 -17.26 46.18
N VAL A 210 16.83 -16.42 47.01
CA VAL A 210 16.84 -14.97 46.82
C VAL A 210 17.60 -14.60 45.54
N SER A 211 18.78 -15.19 45.32
CA SER A 211 19.57 -14.94 44.11
C SER A 211 18.78 -15.27 42.84
N LEU A 212 18.16 -16.46 42.79
CA LEU A 212 17.39 -16.93 41.63
C LEU A 212 16.18 -16.01 41.35
N GLY A 213 15.47 -15.58 42.39
CA GLY A 213 14.37 -14.61 42.27
C GLY A 213 14.80 -13.25 41.75
N VAL A 214 15.90 -12.69 42.27
CA VAL A 214 16.44 -11.39 41.83
C VAL A 214 16.92 -11.47 40.37
N THR A 215 17.61 -12.54 39.98
CA THR A 215 18.11 -12.71 38.61
C THR A 215 17.00 -12.94 37.58
N THR A 216 15.83 -13.45 37.97
CA THR A 216 14.69 -13.59 37.06
C THR A 216 13.89 -12.30 36.86
N LEU A 217 14.03 -11.35 37.80
CA LEU A 217 13.40 -10.02 37.71
C LEU A 217 14.23 -9.02 36.90
N LEU A 218 15.55 -9.24 36.87
CA LEU A 218 16.53 -8.42 36.17
C LEU A 218 16.57 -8.75 34.67
#